data_AF-A7SNG5-F1
#
_entry.id   AF-A7SNG5-F1
#
_cell.length_a   1.000
_cell.length_b   1.000
_cell.length_c   1.000
_cell.angle_alpha   90.00
_cell.angle_beta   90.00
_cell.angle_gamma   90.00
#
_symmetry.space_group_name_H-M   'P 1'
#
loop_
_entity.id
_entity.type
_entity.pdbx_description
1 polymer ?
#
loop_
_entity_poly.entity_id
_entity_poly.type
_entity_poly.pdbx_seq_one_letter_code
_entity_poly.pdbx_strand_id
1 'polypeptide(L)'
;NIVEEMFQGRLVHETKCLTCENAKQRFEDFQDVSVPKHTLEWAISQFATVEVLKDNNKYFCENCCTYTEARLSTFFDLLPQVLTLHLKRFTSVYSG
;
A
#
# COMPACT_ATOMS: atom_id res chain seq x y z
N ASN A 1 0.57 5.98 25.34
CA ASN A 1 -0.36 6.94 24.73
C ASN A 1 -1.55 6.12 24.25
N ILE A 2 -2.73 6.26 24.85
CA ILE A 2 -3.87 5.34 24.58
C ILE A 2 -4.31 5.34 23.11
N VAL A 3 -4.14 6.46 22.40
CA VAL A 3 -4.51 6.56 20.98
C VAL A 3 -3.60 5.66 20.14
N GLU A 4 -2.30 5.72 20.37
CA GLU A 4 -1.33 4.85 19.69
C GLU A 4 -1.55 3.38 20.06
N GLU A 5 -1.76 3.10 21.34
CA GLU A 5 -1.96 1.72 21.84
C GLU A 5 -3.21 1.05 21.25
N MET A 6 -4.28 1.81 21.02
CA MET A 6 -5.55 1.28 20.53
C MET A 6 -5.66 1.30 19.01
N PHE A 7 -5.23 2.38 18.36
CA PHE A 7 -5.55 2.66 16.95
C PHE A 7 -4.36 2.60 16.01
N GLN A 8 -3.12 2.60 16.51
CA GLN A 8 -1.96 2.57 15.63
C GLN A 8 -1.69 1.16 15.10
N GLY A 9 -1.71 1.04 13.78
CA GLY A 9 -1.15 -0.10 13.05
C GLY A 9 0.05 0.32 12.21
N ARG A 10 0.58 -0.62 11.45
CA ARG A 10 1.68 -0.37 10.50
C ARG A 10 1.44 -1.11 9.19
N LEU A 11 1.61 -0.38 8.09
CA LEU A 11 1.65 -0.92 6.74
C LEU A 11 3.10 -1.12 6.31
N VAL A 12 3.33 -2.13 5.47
CA VAL A 12 4.53 -2.29 4.66
C VAL A 12 4.16 -2.01 3.22
N HIS A 13 4.94 -1.14 2.58
CA HIS A 13 4.96 -1.00 1.13
C HIS A 13 6.21 -1.69 0.61
N GLU A 14 6.04 -2.75 -0.15
CA GLU A 14 7.15 -3.52 -0.72
C GLU A 14 7.20 -3.36 -2.24
N THR A 15 8.37 -2.99 -2.74
CA THR A 15 8.72 -3.05 -4.15
C THR A 15 9.77 -4.15 -4.36
N LYS A 16 9.39 -5.24 -5.03
CA LYS A 16 10.28 -6.37 -5.33
C LYS A 16 10.65 -6.40 -6.81
N CYS A 17 11.94 -6.30 -7.11
CA CYS A 17 12.47 -6.45 -8.46
C CYS A 17 12.22 -7.87 -8.98
N LEU A 18 11.71 -8.03 -10.21
CA LEU A 18 11.47 -9.35 -10.81
C LEU A 18 12.71 -9.94 -11.51
N THR A 19 13.78 -9.16 -11.68
CA THR A 19 15.05 -9.66 -12.25
C THR A 19 15.99 -10.23 -11.20
N CYS A 20 16.23 -9.50 -10.10
CA CYS A 20 17.18 -9.89 -9.07
C CYS A 20 16.54 -10.26 -7.73
N GLU A 21 15.21 -10.20 -7.65
CA GLU A 21 14.42 -10.51 -6.45
C GLU A 21 14.68 -9.63 -5.21
N ASN A 22 15.55 -8.62 -5.33
CA ASN A 22 15.78 -7.66 -4.27
C ASN A 22 14.48 -6.89 -3.95
N ALA A 23 14.09 -6.91 -2.68
CA ALA A 23 12.92 -6.22 -2.17
C ALA A 23 13.35 -4.95 -1.40
N LYS A 24 12.66 -3.84 -1.67
CA LYS A 24 12.72 -2.63 -0.85
C LYS A 24 11.41 -2.46 -0.11
N GLN A 25 11.50 -2.27 1.21
CA GLN A 25 10.34 -2.10 2.08
C GLN A 25 10.34 -0.70 2.69
N ARG A 26 9.17 -0.07 2.76
CA ARG A 26 8.91 1.16 3.49
C ARG A 26 7.78 0.91 4.47
N PHE A 27 8.01 1.25 5.74
CA PHE A 27 7.02 1.13 6.79
C PHE A 27 6.26 2.44 6.98
N GLU A 28 4.96 2.36 7.17
CA GLU A 28 4.09 3.51 7.41
C GLU A 28 3.13 3.21 8.55
N ASP A 29 3.24 3.96 9.65
CA ASP A 29 2.30 3.85 10.77
C ASP A 29 0.98 4.55 10.37
N PHE A 30 -0.16 3.97 10.76
CA PHE A 30 -1.50 4.50 10.46
C PHE A 30 -2.41 4.45 11.69
N GLN A 31 -3.38 5.35 11.76
CA GLN A 31 -4.46 5.31 12.76
C GLN A 31 -5.83 4.97 12.14
N ASP A 32 -5.99 5.26 10.85
CA ASP A 32 -7.11 4.83 10.03
C ASP A 32 -6.63 4.35 8.65
N VAL A 33 -7.45 3.54 8.02
CA VAL A 33 -7.26 3.11 6.64
C VAL A 33 -8.38 3.68 5.80
N SER A 34 -8.02 4.56 4.87
CA SER A 34 -8.98 5.20 3.97
C SER A 34 -9.21 4.39 2.70
N VAL A 35 -10.42 3.85 2.54
CA VAL A 35 -10.79 2.94 1.45
C VAL A 35 -11.79 3.57 0.47
N PRO A 36 -11.75 3.21 -0.83
CA PRO A 36 -12.72 3.69 -1.82
C PRO A 36 -14.17 3.35 -1.47
N LYS A 37 -15.13 4.05 -2.09
CA LYS A 37 -16.57 3.76 -1.99
C LYS A 37 -16.94 2.47 -2.77
N HIS A 38 -16.40 1.35 -2.33
CA HIS A 38 -16.75 -0.01 -2.77
C HIS A 38 -17.21 -0.83 -1.55
N THR A 39 -17.32 -2.16 -1.69
CA THR A 39 -17.62 -3.05 -0.56
C THR A 39 -16.40 -3.16 0.37
N LEU A 40 -16.65 -3.52 1.63
CA LEU A 40 -15.59 -3.70 2.61
C LEU A 40 -14.63 -4.83 2.20
N GLU A 41 -15.17 -5.91 1.65
CA GLU A 41 -14.42 -7.05 1.15
C GLU A 41 -13.47 -6.63 0.02
N TRP A 42 -13.95 -5.79 -0.90
CA TRP A 42 -13.12 -5.25 -1.98
C TRP A 42 -12.03 -4.32 -1.44
N ALA A 43 -12.35 -3.50 -0.45
CA ALA A 43 -11.39 -2.59 0.16
C ALA A 43 -10.27 -3.33 0.89
N ILE A 44 -10.61 -4.37 1.64
CA ILE A 44 -9.64 -5.23 2.32
C ILE A 44 -8.79 -6.00 1.29
N SER A 45 -9.40 -6.47 0.20
CA SER A 45 -8.65 -7.19 -0.83
C SER A 45 -7.56 -6.35 -1.50
N GLN A 46 -7.66 -5.01 -1.48
CA GLN A 46 -6.59 -4.15 -1.98
C GLN A 46 -5.27 -4.31 -1.20
N PHE A 47 -5.32 -4.64 0.09
CA PHE A 47 -4.13 -4.95 0.91
C PHE A 47 -3.56 -6.35 0.65
N ALA A 48 -4.21 -7.13 -0.21
CA ALA A 48 -3.71 -8.39 -0.73
C ALA A 48 -3.35 -8.30 -2.22
N THR A 49 -3.59 -7.16 -2.87
CA THR A 49 -3.34 -6.98 -4.30
C THR A 49 -1.86 -6.68 -4.53
N VAL A 50 -1.32 -7.35 -5.55
CA VAL A 50 0.01 -7.07 -6.08
C VAL A 50 -0.15 -6.36 -7.42
N GLU A 51 0.40 -5.16 -7.52
CA GLU A 51 0.53 -4.44 -8.79
C GLU A 51 1.85 -4.83 -9.46
N VAL A 52 1.83 -4.99 -10.79
CA VAL A 52 3.05 -5.24 -11.57
C VAL A 52 3.41 -4.00 -12.37
N LEU A 53 4.57 -3.43 -12.04
CA LEU A 53 5.22 -2.33 -12.73
C LEU A 53 5.90 -2.88 -13.99
N LYS A 54 5.38 -2.55 -15.18
CA LYS A 54 5.84 -3.08 -16.47
C LYS A 54 5.71 -2.03 -17.59
N ASP A 55 6.14 -2.39 -18.80
CA ASP A 55 6.08 -1.54 -19.99
C ASP A 55 6.72 -0.16 -19.76
N ASN A 56 5.96 0.93 -19.91
CA ASN A 56 6.45 2.30 -19.68
C ASN A 56 6.52 2.70 -18.20
N ASN A 57 6.05 1.86 -17.28
CA ASN A 57 6.03 2.10 -15.83
C ASN A 57 7.02 1.19 -15.08
N LYS A 58 8.19 0.91 -15.68
CA LYS A 58 9.20 0.05 -15.06
C LYS A 58 9.88 0.72 -13.87
N TYR A 59 10.26 -0.10 -12.90
CA TYR A 59 10.99 0.30 -11.70
C TYR A 59 12.50 0.35 -11.96
N PHE A 60 13.18 1.42 -11.54
CA PHE A 60 14.64 1.45 -11.57
C PHE A 60 15.21 0.68 -10.38
N CYS A 61 15.82 -0.48 -10.65
CA CYS A 61 16.44 -1.29 -9.61
C CYS A 61 17.91 -0.88 -9.44
N GLU A 62 18.27 -0.34 -8.27
CA GLU A 62 19.66 0.03 -7.94
C GLU A 62 20.61 -1.17 -7.94
N ASN A 63 20.14 -2.37 -7.61
CA ASN A 63 20.98 -3.58 -7.65
C ASN A 63 21.26 -4.07 -9.08
N CYS A 64 20.31 -3.88 -10.00
CA CYS A 64 20.50 -4.22 -11.42
C CYS A 64 21.08 -3.05 -12.24
N CYS A 65 21.11 -1.85 -11.68
CA CYS A 65 21.44 -0.60 -12.36
C CYS A 65 20.64 -0.36 -13.65
N THR A 66 19.36 -0.78 -13.70
CA THR A 66 18.51 -0.64 -14.89
C THR A 66 17.01 -0.64 -14.55
N TYR A 67 16.18 -0.24 -15.53
CA TYR A 67 14.73 -0.33 -15.47
C TYR A 67 14.25 -1.76 -15.72
N THR A 68 13.51 -2.31 -14.76
CA THR A 68 13.02 -3.68 -14.78
C THR A 68 11.56 -3.75 -14.32
N GLU A 69 10.93 -4.88 -14.61
CA GLU A 69 9.63 -5.17 -14.02
C GLU A 69 9.76 -5.40 -12.52
N ALA A 70 8.76 -4.94 -11.78
CA ALA A 70 8.71 -5.10 -10.33
C ALA A 70 7.29 -5.38 -9.86
N ARG A 71 7.19 -6.03 -8.69
CA ARG A 71 5.93 -6.17 -7.96
C ARG A 71 5.87 -5.10 -6.88
N LEU A 72 4.78 -4.35 -6.85
CA LEU A 72 4.43 -3.46 -5.77
C LEU A 72 3.31 -4.12 -4.95
N SER A 73 3.50 -4.18 -3.64
CA SER A 73 2.50 -4.73 -2.71
C SER A 73 2.41 -3.85 -1.47
N THR A 74 1.22 -3.81 -0.87
CA THR A 74 0.99 -3.13 0.40
C THR A 74 0.23 -4.06 1.31
N PHE A 75 0.75 -4.32 2.52
CA PHE A 75 0.14 -5.25 3.48
C PHE A 75 0.33 -4.77 4.92
N PHE A 76 -0.42 -5.36 5.85
CA PHE A 76 -0.31 -5.03 7.28
C PHE A 76 0.89 -5.74 7.91
N ASP A 77 1.81 -4.96 8.50
CA ASP A 77 2.86 -5.46 9.41
C ASP A 77 2.28 -5.68 10.80
N LEU A 78 1.51 -4.69 11.27
CA LEU A 78 0.88 -4.66 12.58
C LEU A 78 -0.56 -4.20 12.45
N LEU A 79 -1.49 -4.99 12.97
CA LEU A 79 -2.88 -4.58 13.10
C LEU A 79 -3.10 -3.87 14.45
N PRO A 80 -3.86 -2.76 14.48
CA PRO A 80 -4.23 -2.11 15.73
C PRO A 80 -5.25 -2.96 16.49
N GLN A 81 -5.42 -2.67 17.80
CA GLN A 81 -6.49 -3.28 18.58
C GLN A 81 -7.88 -2.87 18.08
N VAL A 82 -8.01 -1.63 17.60
CA VAL A 82 -9.21 -1.07 17.00
C VAL A 82 -8.87 -0.52 15.62
N LEU A 83 -9.33 -1.22 14.57
CA LEU A 83 -9.14 -0.78 13.19
C LEU A 83 -10.23 0.19 12.76
N THR A 84 -9.83 1.42 12.43
CA THR A 84 -10.73 2.44 11.87
C THR A 84 -10.65 2.43 10.35
N LEU A 85 -11.80 2.29 9.68
CA LEU A 85 -11.89 2.33 8.22
C LEU A 85 -12.67 3.58 7.79
N HIS A 86 -11.98 4.49 7.11
CA HIS A 86 -12.58 5.69 6.55
C HIS A 86 -13.04 5.43 5.11
N LEU A 87 -14.34 5.56 4.85
CA LEU A 87 -14.88 5.41 3.49
C LEU A 87 -14.75 6.73 2.73
N LYS A 88 -13.88 6.77 1.71
CA LYS A 88 -13.69 7.91 0.80
C LYS A 88 -14.93 8.15 -0.05
N ARG A 89 -15.94 8.82 0.52
CA ARG A 89 -17.24 9.10 -0.12
C ARG A 89 -17.33 10.50 -0.75
N PHE A 90 -16.40 11.38 -0.42
CA PHE A 90 -16.37 12.75 -0.90
C PHE A 90 -15.24 12.93 -1.91
N THR A 91 -15.56 13.54 -3.06
CA THR A 91 -14.61 13.87 -4.12
C THR A 91 -14.84 15.31 -4.55
N SER A 92 -13.77 16.08 -4.78
CA SER A 92 -13.91 17.40 -5.37
C SER A 92 -14.12 17.26 -6.88
N VAL A 93 -15.21 17.80 -7.42
CA VAL A 93 -15.45 17.86 -8.86
C VAL A 93 -14.93 19.22 -9.35
N TYR A 94 -13.62 19.33 -9.60
CA TYR A 94 -13.11 20.41 -10.44
C TYR A 94 -13.06 19.89 -11.88
N SER A 95 -14.12 20.16 -12.63
CA SER A 95 -14.13 20.08 -14.09
C SER A 95 -13.51 21.37 -14.63
N GLY A 96 -12.25 21.28 -15.05
CA GLY A 96 -11.60 22.24 -15.93
C GLY A 96 -11.60 21.72 -17.36
#